data_AF-A0A8T4VHP9-F1
#
_entry.id   AF-A0A8T4VHP9-F1
#
_cell.length_a   1.000
_cell.length_b   1.000
_cell.length_c   1.000
_cell.angle_alpha   90.00
_cell.angle_beta   90.00
_cell.angle_gamma   90.00
#
_symmetry.space_group_name_H-M   'P 1'
#
loop_
_entity.id
_entity.type
_entity.pdbx_description
1 polymer ?
#
loop_
_entity_poly.entity_id
_entity_poly.type
_entity_poly.pdbx_seq_one_letter_code
_entity_poly.pdbx_strand_id
1 'polypeptide(L)'
;MKRDELLTYIRDLLSNAGFYVSDVYSMRPIGFDLVARRDNTLLIIKTLTNINALSEEVATELQKLSQLLDGHPILIGLRAGNGELEEEVVYDRFGIQSISPETLRLHLLEGIPLQVYAAPGGFYVNIKTEQLKKMRRDKQISLGSFARSLHVSRRTVRMYEDGMNARVDVAFRMEELFKTQIIQDIRILEQSIKDHPKPQNQSISSSSTHQEEKQMISKPFLDKIFNLLRKQGYTIIPMGRCPFEAVSKEREKILLTCVQRYDKKLKRKAEIVSSISKITEKRAVMITDKKGTKQNIFGTPLIIHDELRKINDPEELLELILERISS
;
A
#
# COMPACT_ATOMS: atom_id res chain seq x y z
N MET A 1 4.00 13.19 19.54
CA MET A 1 4.00 13.74 18.17
C MET A 1 2.58 13.81 17.64
N LYS A 2 2.14 14.97 17.14
CA LYS A 2 0.84 15.12 16.47
C LYS A 2 0.87 14.47 15.08
N ARG A 3 -0.30 14.25 14.48
CA ARG A 3 -0.40 13.60 13.18
C ARG A 3 0.35 14.34 12.06
N ASP A 4 0.24 15.66 12.02
CA ASP A 4 0.85 16.47 10.96
C ASP A 4 2.38 16.52 11.09
N GLU A 5 2.88 16.56 12.32
CA GLU A 5 4.32 16.41 12.62
C GLU A 5 4.83 15.05 12.16
N LEU A 6 4.09 13.98 12.44
CA LEU A 6 4.43 12.61 12.03
C LEU A 6 4.47 12.48 10.50
N LEU A 7 3.51 13.05 9.78
CA LEU A 7 3.51 13.04 8.32
C LEU A 7 4.70 13.80 7.73
N THR A 8 5.01 14.97 8.30
CA THR A 8 6.15 15.78 7.86
C THR A 8 7.45 15.02 8.06
N TYR A 9 7.62 14.43 9.25
CA TYR A 9 8.76 13.58 9.57
C TYR A 9 8.91 12.40 8.59
N ILE A 10 7.82 11.65 8.32
CA ILE A 10 7.84 10.52 7.38
C ILE A 10 8.22 10.98 5.97
N ARG A 11 7.66 12.11 5.50
CA ARG A 11 7.97 12.66 4.18
C ARG A 11 9.45 13.03 4.07
N ASP A 12 10.01 13.68 5.09
CA ASP A 12 11.42 14.08 5.11
C ASP A 12 12.34 12.85 5.17
N LEU A 13 12.01 11.86 6.00
CA LEU A 13 12.73 10.59 6.09
C LEU A 13 12.78 9.88 4.74
N LEU A 14 11.64 9.73 4.06
CA LEU A 14 11.56 9.11 2.74
C LEU A 14 12.39 9.89 1.70
N SER A 15 12.32 11.21 1.73
CA SER A 15 13.11 12.07 0.83
C SER A 15 14.61 11.90 1.06
N ASN A 16 15.05 11.85 2.31
CA ASN A 16 16.45 11.58 2.69
C ASN A 16 16.90 10.18 2.28
N ALA A 17 15.97 9.22 2.24
CA ALA A 17 16.21 7.87 1.72
C ALA A 17 16.19 7.79 0.18
N GLY A 18 16.08 8.92 -0.52
CA GLY A 18 16.10 9.00 -1.99
C GLY A 18 14.76 8.73 -2.67
N PHE A 19 13.64 8.74 -1.94
CA PHE A 19 12.32 8.65 -2.55
C PHE A 19 11.85 10.03 -3.06
N TYR A 20 11.18 10.03 -4.20
CA TYR A 20 10.29 11.12 -4.60
C TYR A 20 8.95 10.94 -3.90
N VAL A 21 8.49 11.96 -3.15
CA VAL A 21 7.31 11.85 -2.28
C VAL A 21 6.22 12.83 -2.71
N SER A 22 4.97 12.35 -2.81
CA SER A 22 3.82 13.20 -3.14
C SER A 22 3.48 14.14 -2.00
N ASP A 23 2.81 15.24 -2.32
CA ASP A 23 2.25 16.14 -1.33
C ASP A 23 1.30 15.42 -0.37
N VAL A 24 1.19 15.94 0.84
CA VAL A 24 0.32 15.40 1.88
C VAL A 24 -1.14 15.49 1.43
N TYR A 25 -1.81 14.34 1.39
CA TYR A 25 -3.23 14.26 1.11
C TYR A 25 -4.07 14.37 2.38
N SER A 26 -4.86 15.44 2.48
CA SER A 26 -5.70 15.71 3.66
C SER A 26 -7.21 15.78 3.37
N MET A 27 -7.67 15.43 2.17
CA MET A 27 -9.11 15.46 1.85
C MET A 27 -9.84 14.19 2.30
N ARG A 28 -11.04 14.36 2.88
CA ARG A 28 -11.86 13.24 3.34
C ARG A 28 -12.77 12.70 2.24
N PRO A 29 -13.01 11.37 2.22
CA PRO A 29 -12.38 10.35 3.06
C PRO A 29 -10.93 10.03 2.63
N ILE A 30 -10.05 9.75 3.61
CA ILE A 30 -8.61 9.54 3.40
C ILE A 30 -8.26 8.04 3.40
N GLY A 31 -7.99 7.47 2.23
CA GLY A 31 -7.55 6.08 2.07
C GLY A 31 -6.07 5.87 2.36
N PHE A 32 -5.22 6.83 1.97
CA PHE A 32 -3.78 6.89 2.23
C PHE A 32 -3.35 8.34 2.41
N ASP A 33 -2.13 8.59 2.85
CA ASP A 33 -1.64 9.96 3.13
C ASP A 33 -0.61 10.44 2.11
N LEU A 34 0.25 9.54 1.66
CA LEU A 34 1.40 9.83 0.81
C LEU A 34 1.59 8.68 -0.18
N VAL A 35 2.14 8.98 -1.35
CA VAL A 35 2.81 7.98 -2.18
C VAL A 35 4.27 8.37 -2.32
N ALA A 36 5.15 7.37 -2.38
CA ALA A 36 6.59 7.58 -2.53
C ALA A 36 7.15 6.60 -3.56
N ARG A 37 8.03 7.07 -4.44
CA ARG A 37 8.70 6.24 -5.44
C ARG A 37 10.21 6.35 -5.32
N ARG A 38 10.90 5.21 -5.37
CA ARG A 38 12.34 5.10 -5.58
C ARG A 38 12.58 3.94 -6.52
N ASP A 39 13.16 4.23 -7.69
CA ASP A 39 13.32 3.26 -8.77
C ASP A 39 11.98 2.55 -9.09
N ASN A 40 11.97 1.22 -9.05
CA ASN A 40 10.78 0.40 -9.29
C ASN A 40 9.87 0.27 -8.06
N THR A 41 10.30 0.70 -6.87
CA THR A 41 9.51 0.61 -5.65
C THR A 41 8.56 1.79 -5.55
N LEU A 42 7.26 1.50 -5.61
CA LEU A 42 6.19 2.43 -5.24
C LEU A 42 5.63 2.05 -3.88
N LEU A 43 5.57 3.00 -2.95
CA LEU A 43 4.93 2.86 -1.65
C LEU A 43 3.65 3.67 -1.61
N ILE A 44 2.58 3.07 -1.08
CA ILE A 44 1.31 3.74 -0.79
C ILE A 44 1.12 3.72 0.72
N ILE A 45 1.32 4.88 1.34
CA ILE A 45 1.58 4.98 2.77
C ILE A 45 0.33 5.51 3.47
N LYS A 46 -0.14 4.76 4.46
CA LYS A 46 -1.09 5.24 5.45
C LYS A 46 -0.36 5.55 6.74
N THR A 47 -0.69 6.67 7.37
CA THR A 47 -0.10 7.08 8.65
C THR A 47 -1.19 7.21 9.72
N LEU A 48 -1.00 6.52 10.85
CA LEU A 48 -1.91 6.56 11.99
C LEU A 48 -1.13 6.63 13.30
N THR A 49 -1.58 7.43 14.27
CA THR A 49 -0.98 7.38 15.61
C THR A 49 -1.13 5.99 16.23
N ASN A 50 -2.29 5.34 16.05
CA ASN A 50 -2.55 3.98 16.50
C ASN A 50 -2.90 3.10 15.29
N ILE A 51 -2.13 2.05 15.02
CA ILE A 51 -2.36 1.18 13.88
C ILE A 51 -3.68 0.39 13.98
N ASN A 52 -4.21 0.20 15.19
CA ASN A 52 -5.50 -0.44 15.41
C ASN A 52 -6.69 0.43 14.95
N ALA A 53 -6.47 1.72 14.66
CA ALA A 53 -7.49 2.61 14.10
C ALA A 53 -7.68 2.42 12.59
N LEU A 54 -6.85 1.61 11.93
CA LEU A 54 -7.08 1.23 10.54
C LEU A 54 -8.38 0.42 10.47
N SER A 55 -9.27 0.74 9.53
CA SER A 55 -10.43 -0.10 9.26
C SER A 55 -10.15 -1.08 8.13
N GLU A 56 -10.81 -2.23 8.15
CA GLU A 56 -10.69 -3.26 7.10
C GLU A 56 -11.09 -2.72 5.72
N GLU A 57 -12.08 -1.83 5.66
CA GLU A 57 -12.50 -1.19 4.41
C GLU A 57 -11.38 -0.31 3.80
N VAL A 58 -10.67 0.46 4.64
CA VAL A 58 -9.51 1.27 4.19
C VAL A 58 -8.36 0.35 3.78
N ALA A 59 -8.11 -0.72 4.55
CA ALA A 59 -7.07 -1.68 4.25
C ALA A 59 -7.27 -2.37 2.90
N THR A 60 -8.49 -2.87 2.66
CA THR A 60 -8.89 -3.54 1.42
C THR A 60 -8.72 -2.60 0.23
N GLU A 61 -9.13 -1.34 0.37
CA GLU A 61 -8.99 -0.35 -0.69
C GLU A 61 -7.53 0.02 -0.96
N LEU A 62 -6.70 0.09 0.09
CA LEU A 62 -5.27 0.34 -0.03
C LEU A 62 -4.54 -0.80 -0.73
N GLN A 63 -4.85 -2.06 -0.38
CA GLN A 63 -4.32 -3.25 -1.05
C GLN A 63 -4.75 -3.28 -2.51
N LYS A 64 -6.03 -3.01 -2.80
CA LYS A 64 -6.54 -2.93 -4.17
C LYS A 64 -5.81 -1.86 -4.99
N LEU A 65 -5.62 -0.66 -4.43
CA LEU A 65 -4.89 0.40 -5.12
C LEU A 65 -3.44 0.00 -5.37
N SER A 66 -2.79 -0.62 -4.40
CA SER A 66 -1.40 -1.07 -4.51
C SER A 66 -1.24 -2.14 -5.58
N GLN A 67 -2.17 -3.10 -5.68
CA GLN A 67 -2.20 -4.08 -6.78
C GLN A 67 -2.38 -3.42 -8.14
N LEU A 68 -3.21 -2.39 -8.24
CA LEU A 68 -3.43 -1.68 -9.50
C LEU A 68 -2.19 -0.91 -9.93
N LEU A 69 -1.51 -0.26 -9.00
CA LEU A 69 -0.38 0.61 -9.31
C LEU A 69 0.98 -0.10 -9.29
N ASP A 70 1.00 -1.43 -9.12
CA ASP A 70 2.22 -2.22 -8.89
C ASP A 70 3.07 -1.65 -7.74
N GLY A 71 2.40 -1.26 -6.64
CA GLY A 71 3.02 -0.69 -5.44
C GLY A 71 2.81 -1.56 -4.19
N HIS A 72 3.38 -1.08 -3.09
CA HIS A 72 3.37 -1.73 -1.79
C HIS A 72 2.58 -0.90 -0.78
N PRO A 73 1.51 -1.45 -0.18
CA PRO A 73 0.79 -0.78 0.89
C PRO A 73 1.62 -0.89 2.17
N ILE A 74 1.83 0.23 2.86
CA ILE A 74 2.49 0.23 4.16
C ILE A 74 1.75 1.12 5.14
N LEU A 75 1.62 0.64 6.38
CA LEU A 75 1.09 1.41 7.49
C LEU A 75 2.24 1.86 8.39
N ILE A 76 2.33 3.16 8.64
CA ILE A 76 3.28 3.71 9.61
C ILE A 76 2.51 4.22 10.81
N GLY A 77 2.90 3.80 12.01
CA GLY A 77 2.26 4.29 13.23
C GLY A 77 3.12 4.21 14.47
N LEU A 78 2.67 4.84 15.55
CA LEU A 78 3.45 4.96 16.78
C LEU A 78 3.14 3.86 17.80
N ARG A 79 1.90 3.35 17.79
CA ARG A 79 1.42 2.38 18.78
C ARG A 79 0.44 1.37 18.21
N ALA A 80 0.32 0.24 18.89
CA ALA A 80 -0.75 -0.75 18.73
C ALA A 80 -1.53 -0.85 20.05
N GLY A 81 -2.79 -0.37 20.06
CA GLY A 81 -3.58 -0.33 21.28
C GLY A 81 -2.98 0.66 22.28
N ASN A 82 -2.55 0.15 23.44
CA ASN A 82 -1.97 0.96 24.52
C ASN A 82 -0.43 0.95 24.57
N GLY A 83 0.23 0.08 23.79
CA GLY A 83 1.70 -0.03 23.76
C GLY A 83 2.29 0.57 22.49
N GLU A 84 3.52 1.08 22.60
CA GLU A 84 4.29 1.54 21.45
C GLU A 84 4.64 0.38 20.51
N LEU A 85 4.91 0.69 19.23
CA LEU A 85 5.47 -0.30 18.33
C LEU A 85 6.95 -0.46 18.64
N GLU A 86 7.39 -1.70 18.87
CA GLU A 86 8.80 -2.01 19.08
C GLU A 86 9.62 -1.71 17.82
N GLU A 87 10.86 -1.28 18.03
CA GLU A 87 11.83 -1.07 16.97
C GLU A 87 12.19 -2.40 16.29
N GLU A 88 12.51 -2.37 15.00
CA GLU A 88 12.89 -3.54 14.19
C GLU A 88 11.81 -4.65 14.09
N VAL A 89 10.60 -4.42 14.63
CA VAL A 89 9.47 -5.34 14.56
C VAL A 89 8.46 -4.91 13.51
N VAL A 90 8.05 -5.86 12.66
CA VAL A 90 6.95 -5.71 11.71
C VAL A 90 5.64 -6.22 12.30
N TYR A 91 4.61 -5.38 12.28
CA TYR A 91 3.25 -5.72 12.69
C TYR A 91 2.39 -5.95 11.45
N ASP A 92 1.22 -6.58 11.62
CA ASP A 92 0.24 -6.74 10.55
C ASP A 92 -1.11 -6.20 10.99
N ARG A 93 -1.76 -5.43 10.11
CA ARG A 93 -3.17 -5.05 10.25
C ARG A 93 -3.89 -5.30 8.95
N PHE A 94 -4.81 -6.27 8.95
CA PHE A 94 -5.62 -6.65 7.79
C PHE A 94 -4.77 -6.99 6.55
N GLY A 95 -3.61 -7.64 6.75
CA GLY A 95 -2.69 -7.97 5.65
C GLY A 95 -1.87 -6.79 5.13
N ILE A 96 -1.79 -5.69 5.89
CA ILE A 96 -0.88 -4.57 5.61
C ILE A 96 0.21 -4.56 6.69
N GLN A 97 1.46 -4.68 6.23
CA GLN A 97 2.62 -4.57 7.08
C GLN A 97 2.70 -3.18 7.68
N SER A 98 2.98 -3.16 8.97
CA SER A 98 2.88 -1.99 9.84
C SER A 98 4.17 -1.84 10.63
N ILE A 99 4.79 -0.66 10.59
CA ILE A 99 6.05 -0.41 11.31
C ILE A 99 6.05 0.95 12.00
N SER A 100 6.96 1.15 12.94
CA SER A 100 7.21 2.44 13.55
C SER A 100 8.00 3.37 12.60
N PRO A 101 7.92 4.70 12.78
CA PRO A 101 8.77 5.62 12.04
C PRO A 101 10.26 5.38 12.29
N GLU A 102 10.63 4.88 13.47
CA GLU A 102 12.01 4.56 13.82
C GLU A 102 12.49 3.30 13.08
N THR A 103 11.66 2.25 13.05
CA THR A 103 11.92 1.05 12.23
C THR A 103 12.08 1.41 10.75
N LEU A 104 11.27 2.34 10.23
CA LEU A 104 11.43 2.84 8.85
C LEU A 104 12.78 3.56 8.66
N ARG A 105 13.19 4.38 9.64
CA ARG A 105 14.46 5.13 9.60
C ARG A 105 15.66 4.18 9.59
N LEU A 106 15.70 3.24 10.53
CA LEU A 106 16.74 2.22 10.64
C LEU A 106 16.84 1.39 9.35
N HIS A 107 15.69 0.96 8.83
CA HIS A 107 15.68 0.14 7.62
C HIS A 107 16.13 0.91 6.38
N LEU A 108 15.64 2.13 6.17
CA LEU A 108 15.90 2.89 4.94
C LEU A 108 17.23 3.63 4.92
N LEU A 109 17.69 4.16 6.06
CA LEU A 109 18.88 5.00 6.14
C LEU A 109 20.11 4.24 6.66
N GLU A 110 19.91 3.29 7.57
CA GLU A 110 21.01 2.50 8.16
C GLU A 110 21.13 1.10 7.56
N GLY A 111 20.15 0.67 6.75
CA GLY A 111 20.17 -0.64 6.09
C GLY A 111 19.94 -1.81 7.05
N ILE A 112 19.34 -1.56 8.23
CA ILE A 112 19.03 -2.62 9.19
C ILE A 112 17.96 -3.55 8.60
N PRO A 113 18.22 -4.86 8.50
CA PRO A 113 17.25 -5.81 7.94
C PRO A 113 16.10 -6.03 8.91
N LEU A 114 14.88 -6.11 8.37
CA LEU A 114 13.70 -6.46 9.17
C LEU A 114 13.55 -7.97 9.23
N GLN A 115 13.58 -8.56 10.42
CA GLN A 115 13.57 -10.01 10.59
C GLN A 115 12.49 -10.50 11.55
N VAL A 116 12.04 -9.61 12.43
CA VAL A 116 11.11 -9.91 13.51
C VAL A 116 9.73 -9.40 13.15
N TYR A 117 8.71 -10.20 13.44
CA TYR A 117 7.32 -9.80 13.34
C TYR A 117 6.51 -10.13 14.59
N ALA A 118 5.50 -9.33 14.86
CA ALA A 118 4.58 -9.51 15.98
C ALA A 118 3.44 -10.47 15.60
N ALA A 119 3.13 -11.41 16.49
CA ALA A 119 1.99 -12.30 16.37
C ALA A 119 1.38 -12.61 17.76
N PRO A 120 0.21 -13.28 17.84
CA PRO A 120 -0.36 -13.65 19.12
C PRO A 120 0.65 -14.42 19.98
N GLY A 121 0.93 -13.92 21.18
CA GLY A 121 1.83 -14.56 22.14
C GLY A 121 3.32 -14.21 22.01
N GLY A 122 3.68 -13.20 21.22
CA GLY A 122 5.02 -12.58 21.25
C GLY A 122 5.61 -12.24 19.87
N PHE A 123 6.94 -12.22 19.80
CA PHE A 123 7.70 -11.92 18.59
C PHE A 123 8.27 -13.19 17.96
N TYR A 124 8.23 -13.22 16.64
CA TYR A 124 8.55 -14.37 15.83
C TYR A 124 9.42 -13.99 14.63
N VAL A 125 10.08 -14.98 14.06
CA VAL A 125 10.91 -14.85 12.86
C VAL A 125 10.61 -15.98 11.87
N ASN A 126 10.79 -15.69 10.59
CA ASN A 126 10.74 -16.69 9.53
C ASN A 126 12.09 -17.41 9.46
N ILE A 127 12.11 -18.74 9.35
CA ILE A 127 13.35 -19.53 9.30
C ILE A 127 13.51 -20.17 7.92
N LYS A 128 14.74 -20.26 7.42
CA LYS A 128 15.11 -21.02 6.20
C LYS A 128 14.96 -22.52 6.45
N THR A 129 13.73 -23.03 6.36
CA THR A 129 13.33 -24.41 6.68
C THR A 129 14.22 -25.48 6.06
N GLU A 130 14.44 -25.41 4.74
CA GLU A 130 15.27 -26.40 4.04
C GLU A 130 16.73 -26.35 4.48
N GLN A 131 17.26 -25.15 4.74
CA GLN A 131 18.61 -24.97 5.25
C GLN A 131 18.73 -25.56 6.66
N LEU A 132 17.77 -25.27 7.55
CA LEU A 132 17.72 -25.81 8.91
C LEU A 132 17.76 -27.35 8.91
N LYS A 133 16.89 -27.94 8.09
CA LYS A 133 16.76 -29.39 7.92
C LYS A 133 18.04 -30.03 7.39
N LYS A 134 18.68 -29.38 6.41
CA LYS A 134 19.96 -29.80 5.85
C LYS A 134 21.07 -29.73 6.90
N MET A 135 21.27 -28.59 7.55
CA MET A 135 22.33 -28.40 8.56
C MET A 135 22.23 -29.40 9.72
N ARG A 136 21.01 -29.69 10.20
CA ARG A 136 20.81 -30.69 11.24
C ARG A 136 21.24 -32.09 10.78
N ARG A 137 20.88 -32.49 9.55
CA ARG A 137 21.20 -33.80 8.98
C ARG A 137 22.69 -33.94 8.68
N ASP A 138 23.31 -32.91 8.12
CA ASP A 138 24.73 -32.88 7.77
C ASP A 138 25.60 -33.02 9.03
N LYS A 139 25.19 -32.40 10.15
CA LYS A 139 25.83 -32.56 11.47
C LYS A 139 25.37 -33.82 12.24
N GLN A 140 24.56 -34.68 11.63
CA GLN A 140 24.03 -35.92 12.20
C GLN A 140 23.30 -35.74 13.55
N ILE A 141 22.71 -34.57 13.78
CA ILE A 141 22.01 -34.27 15.04
C ILE A 141 20.60 -34.88 14.98
N SER A 142 20.27 -35.76 15.93
CA SER A 142 18.91 -36.31 16.02
C SER A 142 17.88 -35.23 16.38
N LEU A 143 16.62 -35.39 15.95
CA LEU A 143 15.52 -34.48 16.33
C LEU A 143 15.42 -34.29 17.84
N GLY A 144 15.66 -35.35 18.62
CA GLY A 144 15.65 -35.30 20.08
C GLY A 144 16.80 -34.50 20.67
N SER A 145 18.01 -34.63 20.12
CA SER A 145 19.15 -33.85 20.57
C SER A 145 18.97 -32.37 20.26
N PHE A 146 18.50 -32.08 19.05
CA PHE A 146 18.25 -30.71 18.63
C PHE A 146 17.12 -30.04 19.43
N ALA A 147 16.05 -30.77 19.73
CA ALA A 147 14.97 -30.28 20.58
C ALA A 147 15.45 -29.89 21.98
N ARG A 148 16.34 -30.70 22.57
CA ARG A 148 16.94 -30.39 23.88
C ARG A 148 17.83 -29.15 23.85
N SER A 149 18.68 -28.99 22.83
CA SER A 149 19.55 -27.80 22.72
C SER A 149 18.75 -26.50 22.55
N LEU A 150 17.56 -26.58 21.96
CA LEU A 150 16.65 -25.44 21.79
C LEU A 150 15.65 -25.27 22.95
N HIS A 151 15.65 -26.18 23.94
CA HIS A 151 14.64 -26.27 24.99
C HIS A 151 13.19 -26.26 24.47
N VAL A 152 12.93 -27.01 23.40
CA VAL A 152 11.58 -27.21 22.84
C VAL A 152 11.25 -28.70 22.73
N SER A 153 10.01 -29.01 22.36
CA SER A 153 9.61 -30.40 22.14
C SER A 153 10.16 -30.94 20.81
N ARG A 154 10.32 -32.27 20.71
CA ARG A 154 10.61 -32.96 19.44
C ARG A 154 9.61 -32.62 18.35
N ARG A 155 8.33 -32.48 18.71
CA ARG A 155 7.26 -32.08 17.79
C ARG A 155 7.50 -30.68 17.24
N THR A 156 7.91 -29.74 18.08
CA THR A 156 8.19 -28.35 17.69
C THR A 156 9.31 -28.28 16.66
N VAL A 157 10.41 -29.01 16.87
CA VAL A 157 11.50 -29.11 15.88
C VAL A 157 10.99 -29.61 14.53
N ARG A 158 10.15 -30.65 14.53
CA ARG A 158 9.55 -31.16 13.30
C ARG A 158 8.71 -30.10 12.60
N MET A 159 7.91 -29.34 13.36
CA MET A 159 7.13 -28.24 12.80
C MET A 159 8.01 -27.16 12.18
N TYR A 160 9.16 -26.82 12.78
CA TYR A 160 10.12 -25.91 12.17
C TYR A 160 10.67 -26.45 10.84
N GLU A 161 11.02 -27.74 10.78
CA GLU A 161 11.44 -28.41 9.52
C GLU A 161 10.32 -28.59 8.49
N ASP A 162 9.07 -28.36 8.91
CA ASP A 162 7.86 -28.39 8.07
C ASP A 162 7.36 -26.96 7.72
N GLY A 163 8.08 -25.91 8.10
CA GLY A 163 7.79 -24.52 7.71
C GLY A 163 7.13 -23.62 8.76
N MET A 164 7.03 -24.07 10.01
CA MET A 164 6.55 -23.23 11.12
C MET A 164 7.60 -22.17 11.49
N ASN A 165 7.11 -20.96 11.77
CA ASN A 165 7.93 -19.85 12.29
C ASN A 165 8.30 -20.06 13.77
N ALA A 166 9.43 -19.51 14.21
CA ALA A 166 9.91 -19.65 15.58
C ALA A 166 9.85 -18.33 16.34
N ARG A 167 9.81 -18.43 17.67
CA ARG A 167 10.08 -17.27 18.53
C ARG A 167 11.52 -16.83 18.37
N VAL A 168 11.76 -15.53 18.55
CA VAL A 168 13.07 -14.89 18.41
C VAL A 168 14.16 -15.60 19.23
N ASP A 169 13.88 -15.91 20.50
CA ASP A 169 14.81 -16.58 21.42
C ASP A 169 15.17 -18.01 20.97
N VAL A 170 14.23 -18.72 20.36
CA VAL A 170 14.46 -20.07 19.82
C VAL A 170 15.34 -19.98 18.57
N ALA A 171 15.05 -19.02 17.68
CA ALA A 171 15.82 -18.84 16.45
C ALA A 171 17.28 -18.43 16.74
N PHE A 172 17.52 -17.54 17.71
CA PHE A 172 18.88 -17.20 18.13
C PHE A 172 19.66 -18.42 18.62
N ARG A 173 19.02 -19.31 19.41
CA ARG A 173 19.66 -20.57 19.84
C ARG A 173 19.99 -21.50 18.66
N MET A 174 19.15 -21.52 17.63
CA MET A 174 19.44 -22.28 16.41
C MET A 174 20.67 -21.70 15.67
N GLU A 175 20.73 -20.38 15.47
CA GLU A 175 21.86 -19.72 14.82
C GLU A 175 23.15 -19.88 15.63
N GLU A 176 23.07 -19.80 16.96
CA GLU A 176 24.21 -20.01 17.85
C GLU A 176 24.75 -21.44 17.76
N LEU A 177 23.87 -22.45 17.66
CA LEU A 177 24.25 -23.85 17.51
C LEU A 177 24.89 -24.12 16.14
N PHE A 178 24.33 -23.56 15.07
CA PHE A 178 24.83 -23.82 13.72
C PHE A 178 25.96 -22.89 13.30
N LYS A 179 26.14 -21.74 13.97
CA LYS A 179 27.03 -20.64 13.59
C LYS A 179 26.75 -20.18 12.16
N THR A 180 25.47 -20.05 11.82
CA THR A 180 25.01 -19.70 10.47
C THR A 180 23.68 -18.96 10.56
N GLN A 181 23.50 -17.96 9.70
CA GLN A 181 22.24 -17.22 9.61
C GLN A 181 21.13 -18.08 9.01
N ILE A 182 20.08 -18.32 9.78
CA ILE A 182 18.90 -19.10 9.39
C ILE A 182 17.66 -18.22 9.28
N ILE A 183 17.68 -17.05 9.92
CA ILE A 183 16.56 -16.12 9.92
C ILE A 183 16.42 -15.51 8.52
N GLN A 184 15.18 -15.37 8.06
CA GLN A 184 14.83 -14.75 6.79
C GLN A 184 14.41 -13.29 7.00
N ASP A 185 14.86 -12.41 6.12
CA ASP A 185 14.44 -11.01 6.11
C ASP A 185 13.00 -10.89 5.59
N ILE A 186 12.26 -9.96 6.18
CA ILE A 186 10.90 -9.55 5.83
C ILE A 186 11.01 -8.45 4.78
N ARG A 187 10.51 -8.73 3.58
CA ARG A 187 10.59 -7.81 2.44
C ARG A 187 9.39 -6.89 2.37
N ILE A 188 9.38 -5.82 3.17
CA ILE A 188 8.24 -4.89 3.21
C ILE A 188 8.15 -3.94 2.00
N LEU A 189 9.24 -3.80 1.24
CA LEU A 189 9.36 -2.88 0.09
C LEU A 189 9.44 -3.60 -1.26
N GLU A 190 9.44 -4.93 -1.25
CA GLU A 190 9.67 -5.78 -2.44
C GLU A 190 8.63 -6.90 -2.59
N GLN A 191 7.68 -7.03 -1.65
CA GLN A 191 6.65 -8.06 -1.71
C GLN A 191 5.59 -7.71 -2.75
N SER A 192 5.59 -8.47 -3.85
CA SER A 192 4.41 -8.57 -4.70
C SER A 192 3.26 -9.11 -3.86
N ILE A 193 2.09 -8.48 -3.93
CA ILE A 193 0.90 -8.86 -3.15
C ILE A 193 0.44 -10.31 -3.45
N LYS A 194 1.01 -10.93 -4.50
CA LYS A 194 0.84 -12.36 -4.83
C LYS A 194 1.39 -13.31 -3.77
N ASP A 195 2.31 -12.86 -2.91
CA ASP A 195 2.99 -13.70 -1.91
C ASP A 195 2.28 -13.74 -0.54
N HIS A 196 1.21 -12.96 -0.35
CA HIS A 196 0.39 -13.09 0.84
C HIS A 196 -0.49 -14.34 0.74
N PRO A 197 -0.54 -15.20 1.78
CA PRO A 197 -1.58 -16.21 1.86
C PRO A 197 -2.92 -15.49 1.81
N LYS A 198 -3.72 -15.80 0.78
CA LYS A 198 -5.06 -15.23 0.60
C LYS A 198 -5.83 -15.40 1.91
N PRO A 199 -6.41 -14.33 2.49
CA PRO A 199 -7.42 -14.53 3.52
C PRO A 199 -8.50 -15.43 2.93
N GLN A 200 -8.84 -16.50 3.65
CA GLN A 200 -9.89 -17.43 3.26
C GLN A 200 -11.17 -16.63 3.01
N ASN A 201 -11.78 -16.88 1.84
CA ASN A 201 -13.02 -16.28 1.36
C ASN A 201 -13.99 -15.92 2.51
N GLN A 202 -14.11 -14.63 2.80
CA GLN A 202 -15.32 -14.10 3.41
C GLN A 202 -15.99 -13.25 2.34
N SER A 203 -17.15 -13.74 1.90
CA SER A 203 -18.06 -13.04 1.01
C SER A 203 -18.23 -11.59 1.45
N ILE A 204 -17.82 -10.66 0.60
CA ILE A 204 -18.10 -9.24 0.77
C ILE A 204 -19.61 -9.06 0.59
N SER A 205 -20.36 -9.11 1.70
CA SER A 205 -21.70 -8.56 1.73
C SER A 205 -21.56 -7.04 1.68
N SER A 206 -21.96 -6.46 0.56
CA SER A 206 -22.07 -5.03 0.36
C SER A 206 -23.17 -4.47 1.28
N SER A 207 -22.83 -4.19 2.53
CA SER A 207 -23.71 -3.47 3.46
C SER A 207 -22.88 -2.71 4.49
N SER A 208 -22.51 -1.48 4.16
CA SER A 208 -22.23 -0.45 5.16
C SER A 208 -22.75 0.90 4.66
N THR A 209 -24.00 1.15 5.03
CA THR A 209 -24.63 2.46 5.00
C THR A 209 -24.16 3.24 6.22
N HIS A 210 -22.95 3.78 6.16
CA HIS A 210 -22.57 4.86 7.06
C HIS A 210 -22.55 6.17 6.28
N GLN A 211 -23.61 6.93 6.51
CA GLN A 211 -23.78 8.32 6.17
C GLN A 211 -22.82 9.11 7.03
N GLU A 212 -21.72 9.57 6.47
CA GLU A 212 -20.99 10.74 6.96
C GLU A 212 -20.14 11.25 5.79
N GLU A 213 -20.56 12.42 5.26
CA GLU A 213 -19.92 13.21 4.19
C GLU A 213 -19.80 12.58 2.79
N LYS A 214 -20.84 11.87 2.32
CA LYS A 214 -20.91 11.43 0.92
C LYS A 214 -21.15 12.61 -0.05
N GLN A 215 -20.08 12.91 -0.80
CA GLN A 215 -20.07 13.28 -2.23
C GLN A 215 -20.41 14.73 -2.63
N MET A 216 -19.37 15.45 -3.05
CA MET A 216 -19.45 16.74 -3.77
C MET A 216 -19.91 16.63 -5.23
N ILE A 217 -20.11 15.41 -5.73
CA ILE A 217 -20.57 15.12 -7.08
C ILE A 217 -21.79 14.24 -6.94
N SER A 218 -22.87 14.56 -7.64
CA SER A 218 -24.06 13.73 -7.56
C SER A 218 -23.72 12.34 -8.11
N LYS A 219 -24.04 11.28 -7.35
CA LYS A 219 -23.89 9.88 -7.78
C LYS A 219 -24.35 9.63 -9.22
N PRO A 220 -25.48 10.22 -9.70
CA PRO A 220 -25.89 10.10 -11.09
C PRO A 220 -24.90 10.67 -12.12
N PHE A 221 -24.18 11.75 -11.82
CA PHE A 221 -23.16 12.28 -12.73
C PHE A 221 -21.95 11.35 -12.79
N LEU A 222 -21.50 10.85 -11.65
CA LEU A 222 -20.40 9.89 -11.57
C LEU A 222 -20.71 8.60 -12.37
N ASP A 223 -21.90 8.04 -12.16
CA ASP A 223 -22.36 6.84 -12.85
C ASP A 223 -22.44 7.05 -14.37
N LYS A 224 -22.87 8.24 -14.82
CA LYS A 224 -22.85 8.61 -16.25
C LYS A 224 -21.44 8.60 -16.82
N ILE A 225 -20.47 9.20 -16.12
CA ILE A 225 -19.07 9.22 -16.56
C ILE A 225 -18.51 7.79 -16.65
N PHE A 226 -18.71 6.98 -15.61
CA PHE A 226 -18.24 5.60 -15.60
C PHE A 226 -18.85 4.76 -16.72
N ASN A 227 -20.14 4.95 -17.02
CA ASN A 227 -20.78 4.25 -18.12
C ASN A 227 -20.27 4.68 -19.49
N LEU A 228 -19.94 5.97 -19.68
CA LEU A 228 -19.30 6.45 -20.91
C LEU A 228 -17.93 5.79 -21.12
N LEU A 229 -17.07 5.83 -20.10
CA LEU A 229 -15.73 5.25 -20.19
C LEU A 229 -15.77 3.73 -20.42
N ARG A 230 -16.73 3.01 -19.81
CA ARG A 230 -16.95 1.58 -20.09
C ARG A 230 -17.34 1.31 -21.54
N LYS A 231 -18.23 2.12 -22.11
CA LYS A 231 -18.62 2.02 -23.52
C LYS A 231 -17.44 2.28 -24.46
N GLN A 232 -16.52 3.15 -24.04
CA GLN A 232 -15.28 3.46 -24.75
C GLN A 232 -14.21 2.38 -24.55
N GLY A 233 -14.48 1.27 -23.86
CA GLY A 233 -13.54 0.14 -23.73
C GLY A 233 -12.67 0.15 -22.48
N TYR A 234 -12.85 1.08 -21.55
CA TYR A 234 -12.15 1.05 -20.26
C TYR A 234 -12.81 0.08 -19.27
N THR A 235 -11.99 -0.68 -18.56
CA THR A 235 -12.40 -1.33 -17.31
C THR A 235 -12.33 -0.30 -16.18
N ILE A 236 -13.47 0.04 -15.61
CA ILE A 236 -13.56 1.05 -14.55
C ILE A 236 -13.57 0.38 -13.19
N ILE A 237 -12.59 0.76 -12.37
CA ILE A 237 -12.40 0.25 -11.02
C ILE A 237 -12.64 1.41 -10.04
N PRO A 238 -13.84 1.51 -9.44
CA PRO A 238 -14.18 2.60 -8.55
C PRO A 238 -13.33 2.60 -7.28
N MET A 239 -13.00 3.81 -6.81
CA MET A 239 -12.28 4.10 -5.57
C MET A 239 -13.11 5.10 -4.75
N GLY A 240 -13.38 4.77 -3.49
CA GLY A 240 -14.17 5.57 -2.56
C GLY A 240 -13.35 6.44 -1.62
N ARG A 241 -12.06 6.15 -1.43
CA ARG A 241 -11.16 6.85 -0.48
C ARG A 241 -9.88 7.36 -1.11
N CYS A 242 -9.86 7.48 -2.43
CA CYS A 242 -8.76 8.05 -3.19
C CYS A 242 -9.11 9.47 -3.66
N PRO A 243 -8.10 10.31 -3.99
CA PRO A 243 -8.33 11.62 -4.60
C PRO A 243 -8.84 11.54 -6.05
N PHE A 244 -8.95 10.34 -6.60
CA PHE A 244 -9.56 10.01 -7.88
C PHE A 244 -10.71 9.03 -7.63
N GLU A 245 -11.81 9.19 -8.35
CA GLU A 245 -13.01 8.37 -8.19
C GLU A 245 -12.85 6.97 -8.81
N ALA A 246 -11.92 6.80 -9.75
CA ALA A 246 -11.65 5.50 -10.35
C ALA A 246 -10.22 5.37 -10.86
N VAL A 247 -9.80 4.12 -10.95
CA VAL A 247 -8.70 3.69 -11.81
C VAL A 247 -9.31 3.09 -13.06
N SER A 248 -9.09 3.74 -14.21
CA SER A 248 -9.55 3.28 -15.52
C SER A 248 -8.43 2.50 -16.19
N LYS A 249 -8.71 1.24 -16.55
CA LYS A 249 -7.72 0.30 -17.11
C LYS A 249 -8.07 -0.05 -18.56
N GLU A 250 -7.07 0.05 -19.45
CA GLU A 250 -7.12 -0.39 -20.85
C GLU A 250 -5.90 -1.28 -21.10
N ARG A 251 -6.11 -2.60 -21.24
CA ARG A 251 -5.02 -3.59 -21.19
C ARG A 251 -4.15 -3.34 -19.95
N GLU A 252 -2.84 -3.13 -20.06
CA GLU A 252 -1.98 -2.79 -18.92
C GLU A 252 -1.82 -1.27 -18.67
N LYS A 253 -2.46 -0.42 -19.47
CA LYS A 253 -2.42 1.03 -19.27
C LYS A 253 -3.41 1.45 -18.20
N ILE A 254 -2.95 2.34 -17.32
CA ILE A 254 -3.73 2.88 -16.21
C ILE A 254 -3.89 4.38 -16.35
N LEU A 255 -5.12 4.84 -16.12
CA LEU A 255 -5.51 6.22 -16.05
C LEU A 255 -6.20 6.51 -14.72
N LEU A 256 -5.67 7.46 -13.95
CA LEU A 256 -6.31 7.97 -12.75
C LEU A 256 -7.45 8.91 -13.17
N THR A 257 -8.69 8.46 -12.99
CA THR A 257 -9.88 9.20 -13.42
C THR A 257 -10.49 9.96 -12.26
N CYS A 258 -10.43 11.29 -12.35
CA CYS A 258 -11.10 12.19 -11.44
C CYS A 258 -12.35 12.74 -12.10
N VAL A 259 -13.43 12.83 -11.34
CA VAL A 259 -14.63 13.57 -11.69
C VAL A 259 -14.74 14.72 -10.70
N GLN A 260 -15.05 15.94 -11.15
CA GLN A 260 -15.21 17.09 -10.26
C GLN A 260 -16.00 18.19 -10.94
N ARG A 261 -16.91 18.85 -10.21
CA ARG A 261 -17.55 20.07 -10.73
C ARG A 261 -16.52 21.18 -10.91
N TYR A 262 -16.70 22.01 -11.93
CA TYR A 262 -15.82 23.17 -12.14
C TYR A 262 -16.12 24.26 -11.11
N ASP A 263 -15.47 24.16 -9.94
CA ASP A 263 -15.59 25.05 -8.79
C ASP A 263 -14.22 25.34 -8.13
N LYS A 264 -14.22 26.08 -7.00
CA LYS A 264 -12.98 26.45 -6.29
C LYS A 264 -12.19 25.24 -5.78
N LYS A 265 -12.81 24.08 -5.60
CA LYS A 265 -12.16 22.87 -5.07
C LYS A 265 -11.48 22.05 -6.17
N LEU A 266 -11.88 22.26 -7.43
CA LEU A 266 -11.21 21.67 -8.60
C LEU A 266 -9.70 21.90 -8.56
N LYS A 267 -9.26 23.13 -8.29
CA LYS A 267 -7.83 23.48 -8.25
C LYS A 267 -7.07 22.66 -7.21
N ARG A 268 -7.62 22.53 -6.00
CA ARG A 268 -6.98 21.77 -4.90
C ARG A 268 -6.93 20.27 -5.20
N LYS A 269 -7.99 19.72 -5.79
CA LYS A 269 -8.01 18.32 -6.22
C LYS A 269 -7.00 18.04 -7.33
N ALA A 270 -6.94 18.91 -8.33
CA ALA A 270 -5.97 18.80 -9.43
C ALA A 270 -4.52 18.89 -8.93
N GLU A 271 -4.22 19.73 -7.95
CA GLU A 271 -2.88 19.82 -7.32
C GLU A 271 -2.46 18.47 -6.72
N ILE A 272 -3.32 17.89 -5.87
CA ILE A 272 -3.07 16.59 -5.22
C ILE A 272 -2.93 15.47 -6.26
N VAL A 273 -3.85 15.40 -7.21
CA VAL A 273 -3.86 14.35 -8.24
C VAL A 273 -2.65 14.47 -9.16
N SER A 274 -2.24 15.70 -9.52
CA SER A 274 -0.99 15.94 -10.25
C SER A 274 0.21 15.40 -9.48
N SER A 275 0.30 15.69 -8.18
CA SER A 275 1.39 15.21 -7.33
C SER A 275 1.46 13.68 -7.33
N ILE A 276 0.33 13.00 -7.13
CA ILE A 276 0.25 11.53 -7.14
C ILE A 276 0.54 10.95 -8.53
N SER A 277 -0.02 11.53 -9.58
CA SER A 277 0.19 11.15 -10.99
C SER A 277 1.69 11.13 -11.32
N LYS A 278 2.43 12.17 -10.93
CA LYS A 278 3.87 12.25 -11.13
C LYS A 278 4.65 11.15 -10.41
N ILE A 279 4.34 10.91 -9.13
CA ILE A 279 5.04 9.88 -8.34
C ILE A 279 4.69 8.45 -8.79
N THR A 280 3.42 8.22 -9.13
CA THR A 280 2.96 6.90 -9.60
C THR A 280 3.32 6.62 -11.06
N GLU A 281 3.76 7.64 -11.79
CA GLU A 281 4.02 7.62 -13.24
C GLU A 281 2.80 7.16 -14.05
N LYS A 282 1.61 7.42 -13.52
CA LYS A 282 0.34 7.12 -14.21
C LYS A 282 -0.32 8.42 -14.62
N ARG A 283 -0.86 8.45 -15.84
CA ARG A 283 -1.60 9.61 -16.32
C ARG A 283 -2.84 9.83 -15.46
N ALA A 284 -3.23 11.09 -15.32
CA ALA A 284 -4.47 11.48 -14.66
C ALA A 284 -5.31 12.36 -15.57
N VAL A 285 -6.63 12.27 -15.45
CA VAL A 285 -7.58 13.11 -16.17
C VAL A 285 -8.67 13.60 -15.23
N MET A 286 -9.09 14.85 -15.42
CA MET A 286 -10.15 15.48 -14.64
C MET A 286 -11.35 15.74 -15.55
N ILE A 287 -12.46 15.07 -15.25
CA ILE A 287 -13.70 15.17 -15.99
C ILE A 287 -14.64 16.15 -15.29
N THR A 288 -15.03 17.22 -15.99
CA THR A 288 -15.83 18.32 -15.42
C THR A 288 -17.23 18.42 -16.04
N ASP A 289 -18.14 19.05 -15.30
CA ASP A 289 -19.52 19.29 -15.72
C ASP A 289 -19.67 20.42 -16.73
N LYS A 290 -18.72 21.36 -16.77
CA LYS A 290 -18.70 22.50 -17.69
C LYS A 290 -17.30 22.90 -18.10
N LYS A 291 -17.23 23.68 -19.18
CA LYS A 291 -15.98 24.24 -19.72
C LYS A 291 -15.44 25.32 -18.79
N GLY A 292 -14.13 25.24 -18.55
CA GLY A 292 -13.34 26.23 -17.83
C GLY A 292 -12.63 27.21 -18.76
N THR A 293 -11.88 28.12 -18.15
CA THR A 293 -10.95 29.00 -18.88
C THR A 293 -9.63 28.32 -19.19
N LYS A 294 -9.30 27.24 -18.47
CA LYS A 294 -8.07 26.47 -18.64
C LYS A 294 -8.37 25.09 -19.24
N GLN A 295 -7.41 24.58 -19.99
CA GLN A 295 -7.44 23.23 -20.56
C GLN A 295 -6.74 22.19 -19.68
N ASN A 296 -5.84 22.62 -18.81
CA ASN A 296 -5.19 21.81 -17.79
C ASN A 296 -5.01 22.60 -16.49
N ILE A 297 -4.84 21.89 -15.38
CA ILE A 297 -4.47 22.47 -14.08
C ILE A 297 -3.32 21.64 -13.50
N PHE A 298 -2.17 22.27 -13.26
CA PHE A 298 -0.94 21.62 -12.76
C PHE A 298 -0.49 20.42 -13.62
N GLY A 299 -0.74 20.46 -14.93
CA GLY A 299 -0.45 19.34 -15.83
C GLY A 299 -1.47 18.20 -15.79
N THR A 300 -2.60 18.36 -15.09
CA THR A 300 -3.76 17.45 -15.17
C THR A 300 -4.77 17.99 -16.18
N PRO A 301 -5.02 17.29 -17.30
CA PRO A 301 -6.01 17.69 -18.30
C PRO A 301 -7.42 17.81 -17.76
N LEU A 302 -8.13 18.83 -18.23
CA LEU A 302 -9.56 19.00 -18.02
C LEU A 302 -10.30 18.58 -19.29
N ILE A 303 -11.24 17.65 -19.15
CA ILE A 303 -12.13 17.21 -20.23
C ILE A 303 -13.56 17.44 -19.76
N ILE A 304 -14.35 18.16 -20.54
CA ILE A 304 -15.76 18.34 -20.20
C ILE A 304 -16.53 17.08 -20.57
N HIS A 305 -17.56 16.77 -19.82
CA HIS A 305 -18.42 15.61 -20.09
C HIS A 305 -18.95 15.55 -21.54
N ASP A 306 -19.25 16.68 -22.17
CA ASP A 306 -19.71 16.72 -23.57
C ASP A 306 -18.61 16.45 -24.60
N GLU A 307 -17.34 16.73 -24.28
CA GLU A 307 -16.18 16.28 -25.08
C GLU A 307 -16.03 14.77 -24.93
N LEU A 308 -16.08 14.28 -23.68
CA LEU A 308 -15.98 12.84 -23.39
C LEU A 308 -17.05 12.04 -24.12
N ARG A 309 -18.27 12.56 -24.30
CA ARG A 309 -19.35 11.88 -25.05
C ARG A 309 -19.05 11.62 -26.52
N LYS A 310 -18.17 12.42 -27.13
CA LYS A 310 -17.82 12.32 -28.55
C LYS A 310 -16.70 11.32 -28.82
N ILE A 311 -16.07 10.83 -27.76
CA ILE A 311 -14.97 9.89 -27.82
C ILE A 311 -15.51 8.48 -27.98
N ASN A 312 -14.96 7.73 -28.93
CA ASN A 312 -15.41 6.38 -29.28
C ASN A 312 -14.59 5.29 -28.59
N ASP A 313 -13.30 5.53 -28.37
CA ASP A 313 -12.36 4.53 -27.89
C ASP A 313 -11.28 5.12 -26.95
N PRO A 314 -10.42 4.26 -26.34
CA PRO A 314 -9.41 4.70 -25.40
C PRO A 314 -8.27 5.52 -26.02
N GLU A 315 -7.99 5.32 -27.31
CA GLU A 315 -6.91 5.98 -28.04
C GLU A 315 -7.28 7.44 -28.30
N GLU A 316 -8.49 7.70 -28.77
CA GLU A 316 -9.04 9.06 -28.92
C GLU A 316 -9.02 9.85 -27.58
N LEU A 317 -9.39 9.20 -26.46
CA LEU A 317 -9.29 9.84 -25.14
C LEU A 317 -7.83 10.18 -24.79
N LEU A 318 -6.91 9.26 -25.09
CA LEU A 318 -5.51 9.46 -24.80
C LEU A 318 -4.91 10.60 -25.63
N GLU A 319 -5.25 10.69 -26.91
CA GLU A 319 -4.83 11.80 -27.78
C GLU A 319 -5.29 13.15 -27.22
N LEU A 320 -6.56 13.25 -26.84
CA LEU A 320 -7.10 14.46 -26.22
C LEU A 320 -6.39 14.80 -24.90
N ILE A 321 -6.06 13.81 -24.07
CA ILE A 321 -5.26 14.01 -22.86
C ILE A 321 -3.89 14.59 -23.20
N LEU A 322 -3.19 14.06 -24.21
CA LEU A 322 -1.85 14.51 -24.62
C LEU A 322 -1.86 15.92 -25.22
N GLU A 323 -2.87 16.25 -26.01
CA GLU A 323 -3.10 17.60 -26.54
C GLU A 323 -3.19 18.62 -25.39
N ARG A 324 -3.98 18.30 -24.36
CA ARG A 324 -4.23 19.17 -23.21
C ARG A 324 -3.05 19.33 -22.26
N ILE A 325 -2.15 18.35 -22.22
CA ILE A 325 -0.88 18.44 -21.45
C ILE A 325 0.10 19.39 -22.16
N SER A 326 0.04 19.45 -23.49
CA SER A 326 0.96 20.22 -24.33
C SER A 326 0.53 21.67 -24.55
N SER A 327 -0.69 22.06 -24.12
CA SER A 327 -1.28 23.39 -24.25
C SER A 327 -1.13 24.30 -23.03
#